data_AF-A0A4Y6USZ4-F1
#
_entry.id   AF-A0A4Y6USZ4-F1
#
_cell.length_a   1.000
_cell.length_b   1.000
_cell.length_c   1.000
_cell.angle_alpha   90.00
_cell.angle_beta   90.00
_cell.angle_gamma   90.00
#
_symmetry.space_group_name_H-M   'P 1'
#
loop_
_entity.id
_entity.type
_entity.pdbx_description
1 polymer ?
#
loop_
_entity_poly.entity_id
_entity_poly.type
_entity_poly.pdbx_seq_one_letter_code
_entity_poly.pdbx_strand_id
1 'polypeptide(L)'
;MRVLDRYYPTISWVLLALMAVSLFILDNAYTMPLLLAHLLLTALRNRRVIAGVLRQSTSGQKAVMLLSFVAAVAGSFLLIGYGGRFLISQGIGPVFQYIWIAVVIAVAVAALRAVAIRSGLRLGQRE
;
A
#
# COMPACT_ATOMS: atom_id res chain seq x y z
N MET A 1 5.77 -7.31 -22.97
CA MET A 1 5.13 -7.53 -21.65
C MET A 1 5.34 -8.95 -21.14
N ARG A 2 5.27 -10.00 -21.98
CA ARG A 2 5.55 -11.40 -21.59
C ARG A 2 6.86 -11.63 -20.79
N VAL A 3 7.89 -10.84 -21.07
CA VAL A 3 9.19 -10.91 -20.36
C VAL A 3 9.07 -10.37 -18.93
N LEU A 4 8.44 -9.21 -18.74
CA LEU A 4 8.25 -8.62 -17.41
C LEU A 4 7.39 -9.54 -16.53
N ASP A 5 6.31 -10.10 -17.07
CA ASP A 5 5.43 -11.02 -16.34
C ASP A 5 6.14 -12.32 -15.92
N ARG A 6 7.09 -12.80 -16.75
CA ARG A 6 7.89 -14.01 -16.45
C ARG A 6 8.90 -13.79 -15.31
N TYR A 7 9.57 -12.63 -15.28
CA TYR A 7 10.61 -12.33 -14.28
C TYR A 7 10.08 -11.57 -13.05
N TYR A 8 8.84 -11.07 -13.10
CA TYR A 8 8.21 -10.36 -11.99
C TYR A 8 8.25 -11.10 -10.64
N PRO A 9 7.98 -12.42 -10.56
CA PRO A 9 8.03 -13.14 -9.28
C PRO A 9 9.44 -13.09 -8.69
N THR A 10 10.45 -13.36 -9.51
CA THR A 10 11.86 -13.34 -9.11
C THR A 10 12.29 -11.94 -8.67
N ILE A 11 11.96 -10.91 -9.46
CA ILE A 11 12.31 -9.52 -9.14
C ILE A 11 11.60 -9.06 -7.86
N SER A 12 10.35 -9.46 -7.65
CA SER A 12 9.59 -9.12 -6.43
C SER A 12 10.17 -9.78 -5.19
N TRP A 13 10.54 -11.07 -5.27
CA TRP A 13 11.20 -11.76 -4.17
C TRP A 13 12.56 -11.14 -3.83
N VAL A 14 13.34 -10.78 -4.85
CA VAL A 14 14.61 -10.08 -4.67
C VAL A 14 14.40 -8.73 -3.99
N LEU A 15 13.40 -7.95 -4.41
CA LEU A 15 13.05 -6.67 -3.77
C LEU A 15 12.59 -6.84 -2.32
N LEU A 16 11.79 -7.85 -2.02
CA LEU A 16 11.36 -8.15 -0.65
C LEU A 16 12.53 -8.57 0.24
N ALA A 17 13.44 -9.41 -0.29
CA ALA A 17 14.66 -9.79 0.42
C ALA A 17 15.57 -8.58 0.68
N LEU A 18 15.76 -7.72 -0.33
CA LEU A 18 16.50 -6.45 -0.19
C LEU A 18 15.84 -5.51 0.81
N MET A 19 14.52 -5.43 0.85
CA MET A 19 13.80 -4.65 1.85
C MET A 19 14.03 -5.19 3.26
N ALA A 20 13.97 -6.51 3.46
CA ALA A 20 14.26 -7.13 4.76
C ALA A 20 15.71 -6.85 5.20
N VAL A 21 16.67 -7.00 4.29
CA VAL A 21 18.09 -6.64 4.54
C VAL A 21 18.20 -5.16 4.91
N SER A 22 17.53 -4.26 4.18
CA SER A 22 17.53 -2.84 4.49
C SER A 22 16.93 -2.53 5.88
N LEU A 23 15.86 -3.23 6.26
CA LEU A 23 15.16 -3.02 7.53
C LEU A 23 15.96 -3.52 8.74
N PHE A 24 16.66 -4.65 8.61
CA PHE A 24 17.31 -5.32 9.74
C PHE A 24 18.83 -5.14 9.81
N ILE A 25 19.49 -4.82 8.69
CA ILE A 25 20.97 -4.74 8.60
C ILE A 25 21.45 -3.31 8.34
N LEU A 26 20.68 -2.51 7.58
CA LEU A 26 21.11 -1.19 7.10
C LEU A 26 20.33 -0.03 7.74
N ASP A 27 19.77 -0.21 8.94
CA ASP A 27 19.01 0.80 9.68
C ASP A 27 17.99 1.56 8.81
N ASN A 28 17.28 0.82 7.96
CA ASN A 28 16.20 1.33 7.13
C ASN A 28 16.63 2.31 6.01
N ALA A 29 17.93 2.42 5.70
CA ALA A 29 18.48 3.41 4.77
C ALA A 29 17.91 3.36 3.34
N TYR A 30 17.59 2.16 2.84
CA TYR A 30 17.13 1.96 1.45
C TYR A 30 15.71 1.43 1.33
N THR A 31 14.99 1.31 2.44
CA THR A 31 13.67 0.66 2.45
C THR A 31 12.64 1.47 1.67
N MET A 32 12.71 2.79 1.76
CA MET A 32 11.84 3.72 1.04
C MET A 32 12.02 3.66 -0.49
N PRO A 33 13.24 3.79 -1.05
CA PRO A 33 13.44 3.64 -2.49
C PRO A 33 13.14 2.21 -3.00
N LEU A 34 13.41 1.17 -2.21
CA LEU A 34 13.06 -0.21 -2.57
C LEU A 34 11.53 -0.43 -2.60
N LEU A 35 10.79 0.12 -1.64
CA LEU A 35 9.33 0.16 -1.65
C LEU A 35 8.79 0.86 -2.90
N LEU A 36 9.38 2.00 -3.24
CA LEU A 36 8.97 2.79 -4.39
C LEU A 36 9.19 2.01 -5.70
N ALA A 37 10.35 1.37 -5.83
CA ALA A 37 10.67 0.51 -6.97
C ALA A 37 9.69 -0.66 -7.08
N HIS A 38 9.36 -1.31 -5.96
CA HIS A 38 8.39 -2.40 -5.92
C HIS A 38 6.96 -1.94 -6.31
N LEU A 39 6.54 -0.77 -5.82
CA LEU A 39 5.26 -0.15 -6.19
C LEU A 39 5.20 0.19 -7.68
N LEU A 40 6.27 0.79 -8.24
CA LEU A 40 6.38 1.08 -9.66
C LEU A 40 6.30 -0.18 -10.52
N LEU A 41 7.04 -1.22 -10.16
CA LEU A 41 6.98 -2.52 -10.83
C LEU A 41 5.57 -3.10 -10.81
N THR A 42 4.91 -3.04 -9.66
CA THR A 42 3.54 -3.53 -9.48
C THR A 42 2.53 -2.71 -10.28
N ALA A 43 2.68 -1.39 -10.34
CA ALA A 43 1.87 -0.51 -11.17
C ALA A 43 2.08 -0.78 -12.66
N LEU A 44 3.34 -0.98 -13.10
CA LEU A 44 3.67 -1.30 -14.49
C LEU A 44 3.09 -2.63 -14.95
N ARG A 45 3.06 -3.64 -14.06
CA ARG A 45 2.42 -4.94 -14.30
C ARG A 45 0.91 -4.77 -14.43
N ASN A 46 0.28 -4.05 -13.50
CA ASN A 46 -1.17 -3.84 -13.47
C ASN A 46 -1.65 -2.70 -14.38
N ARG A 47 -0.79 -2.10 -15.21
CA ARG A 47 -1.09 -0.90 -15.99
C ARG A 47 -2.35 -1.01 -16.86
N ARG A 48 -2.61 -2.19 -17.43
CA ARG A 48 -3.79 -2.43 -18.27
C ARG A 48 -5.06 -2.46 -17.45
N VAL A 49 -5.02 -3.06 -16.26
CA VAL A 49 -6.13 -3.08 -15.30
C VAL A 49 -6.39 -1.66 -14.79
N ILE A 50 -5.34 -0.95 -14.38
CA ILE A 50 -5.42 0.44 -13.92
C ILE A 50 -6.02 1.35 -15.01
N ALA A 51 -5.51 1.25 -16.25
CA ALA A 51 -6.03 2.01 -17.37
C ALA A 51 -7.48 1.64 -17.72
N GLY A 52 -7.84 0.36 -17.64
CA GLY A 52 -9.20 -0.12 -17.85
C GLY A 52 -10.17 0.47 -16.83
N VAL A 53 -9.83 0.39 -15.54
CA VAL A 53 -10.59 1.00 -14.44
C VAL A 53 -10.71 2.51 -14.66
N LEU A 54 -9.61 3.21 -14.93
CA LEU A 54 -9.62 4.67 -15.15
C LEU A 54 -10.45 5.10 -16.37
N ARG A 55 -10.55 4.28 -17.43
CA ARG A 55 -11.36 4.59 -18.61
C ARG A 55 -12.85 4.33 -18.37
N GLN A 56 -13.19 3.31 -17.59
CA GLN A 56 -14.57 2.95 -17.27
C GLN A 56 -15.16 3.76 -16.12
N SER A 57 -14.31 4.42 -15.32
CA SER A 57 -14.74 5.25 -14.18
C SER A 57 -15.19 6.64 -14.62
N THR A 58 -16.31 7.11 -14.09
CA THR A 58 -16.74 8.50 -14.23
C THR A 58 -15.81 9.46 -13.48
N SER A 59 -15.80 10.74 -13.85
CA SER A 59 -15.01 11.76 -13.15
C SER A 59 -15.38 11.87 -11.65
N GLY A 60 -16.66 11.66 -11.31
CA GLY A 60 -17.12 11.61 -9.91
C GLY A 60 -16.54 10.43 -9.14
N GLN A 61 -16.51 9.23 -9.72
CA GLN A 61 -15.91 8.05 -9.09
C GLN A 61 -14.40 8.23 -8.87
N LYS A 62 -13.69 8.85 -9.82
CA LYS A 62 -12.26 9.18 -9.68
C LYS A 62 -12.02 10.15 -8.52
N ALA A 63 -12.83 11.20 -8.41
CA ALA A 63 -12.73 12.16 -7.33
C ALA A 63 -12.97 11.52 -5.96
N VAL A 64 -14.00 10.66 -5.84
CA VAL A 64 -14.30 9.93 -4.60
C VAL A 64 -13.15 8.97 -4.23
N MET A 65 -12.59 8.25 -5.20
CA MET A 65 -11.42 7.40 -4.95
C MET A 65 -10.20 8.20 -4.50
N LEU A 66 -9.93 9.33 -5.14
CA LEU A 66 -8.80 10.18 -4.78
C LEU A 66 -8.97 10.76 -3.37
N LEU A 67 -10.15 11.30 -3.07
CA LEU A 67 -10.46 11.88 -1.76
C LEU A 67 -10.40 10.83 -0.65
N SER A 68 -10.96 9.64 -0.87
CA SER A 68 -10.91 8.54 0.09
C SER A 68 -9.48 8.03 0.29
N PHE A 69 -8.67 7.95 -0.77
CA PHE A 69 -7.25 7.63 -0.66
C PHE A 69 -6.49 8.66 0.18
N VAL A 70 -6.64 9.95 -0.12
CA VAL A 70 -6.00 11.03 0.63
C VAL A 70 -6.44 11.02 2.09
N ALA A 71 -7.73 10.86 2.36
CA ALA A 71 -8.27 10.76 3.72
C ALA A 71 -7.72 9.54 4.48
N ALA A 72 -7.61 8.38 3.83
CA ALA A 72 -7.04 7.18 4.44
C ALA A 72 -5.55 7.34 4.76
N VAL A 73 -4.78 7.97 3.87
CA VAL A 73 -3.35 8.25 4.10
C VAL A 73 -3.17 9.25 5.25
N ALA A 74 -3.90 10.36 5.23
CA ALA A 74 -3.84 11.38 6.29
C ALA A 74 -4.27 10.80 7.65
N GLY A 75 -5.37 10.04 7.67
CA GLY A 75 -5.85 9.36 8.88
C GLY A 75 -4.85 8.34 9.41
N SER A 76 -4.23 7.55 8.52
CA SER A 76 -3.20 6.59 8.91
C SER A 76 -1.97 7.27 9.51
N PHE A 77 -1.53 8.38 8.93
CA PHE A 77 -0.40 9.15 9.44
C PHE A 77 -0.67 9.68 10.84
N LEU A 78 -1.86 10.24 11.08
CA LEU A 78 -2.28 10.71 12.39
C LEU A 78 -2.37 9.55 13.39
N LEU A 79 -3.02 8.45 13.04
CA LEU A 79 -3.19 7.29 13.92
C LEU A 79 -1.85 6.63 14.29
N ILE A 80 -0.92 6.51 13.33
CA ILE A 80 0.41 5.98 13.58
C ILE A 80 1.20 6.94 14.47
N GLY A 81 1.16 8.25 14.19
CA GLY A 81 1.87 9.27 14.97
C GLY A 81 1.37 9.37 16.41
N TYR A 82 0.07 9.63 16.59
CA TYR A 82 -0.54 9.76 17.92
C TYR A 82 -0.60 8.43 18.66
N GLY A 83 -1.03 7.36 18.01
CA GLY A 83 -1.09 6.03 18.61
C GLY A 83 0.31 5.51 18.98
N GLY A 84 1.31 5.74 18.13
CA GLY A 84 2.71 5.40 18.44
C GLY A 84 3.24 6.16 19.66
N ARG A 85 3.03 7.48 19.73
CA ARG A 85 3.42 8.28 20.91
C ARG A 85 2.70 7.85 22.18
N PHE A 86 1.42 7.50 22.08
CA PHE A 86 0.64 6.98 23.20
C PHE A 86 1.19 5.64 23.69
N LEU A 87 1.47 4.69 22.79
CA LEU A 87 2.05 3.40 23.17
C LEU A 87 3.42 3.57 23.86
N ILE A 88 4.26 4.47 23.33
CA ILE A 88 5.55 4.80 23.94
C ILE A 88 5.37 5.42 25.33
N SER A 89 4.40 6.33 25.52
CA SER A 89 4.16 6.96 26.83
C SER A 89 3.63 5.99 27.88
N GLN A 90 3.01 4.89 27.46
CA GLN A 90 2.61 3.78 28.33
C GLN A 90 3.75 2.78 28.60
N GLY A 91 4.98 3.05 28.12
CA GLY A 91 6.12 2.15 28.27
C GLY A 91 6.00 0.87 27.45
N ILE A 92 5.12 0.85 26.45
CA ILE A 92 4.90 -0.34 25.63
C ILE A 92 6.06 -0.48 24.63
N GLY A 93 6.66 -1.67 24.61
CA GLY A 93 7.83 -1.96 23.79
C GLY A 93 7.61 -1.84 22.27
N PRO A 94 8.71 -1.78 21.50
CA PRO A 94 8.70 -1.49 20.05
C PRO A 94 7.92 -2.52 19.23
N VAL A 95 7.82 -3.77 19.69
CA VAL A 95 7.04 -4.83 19.04
C VAL A 95 5.57 -4.44 18.86
N PHE A 96 4.95 -3.87 19.90
CA PHE A 96 3.55 -3.44 19.81
C PHE A 96 3.36 -2.21 18.93
N GLN A 97 4.38 -1.37 18.78
CA GLN A 97 4.34 -0.25 17.84
C GLN A 97 4.26 -0.76 16.40
N TYR A 98 5.01 -1.81 16.04
CA TYR A 98 4.89 -2.46 14.73
C TYR A 98 3.53 -3.12 14.54
N ILE A 99 2.98 -3.78 15.57
CA ILE A 99 1.63 -4.36 15.53
C ILE A 99 0.59 -3.25 15.29
N TRP A 100 0.69 -2.12 15.99
CA TRP A 100 -0.20 -0.98 15.81
C TRP A 100 -0.16 -0.43 14.38
N ILE A 101 1.04 -0.24 13.83
CA ILE A 101 1.22 0.19 12.43
C ILE A 101 0.54 -0.81 11.48
N ALA A 102 0.73 -2.11 11.69
CA ALA A 102 0.10 -3.14 10.86
C ALA A 102 -1.44 -3.08 10.94
N VAL A 103 -1.99 -2.88 12.13
CA VAL A 103 -3.45 -2.73 12.34
C VAL A 103 -3.99 -1.50 11.61
N VAL A 104 -3.34 -0.34 11.75
CA VAL A 104 -3.77 0.90 11.08
C VAL A 104 -3.76 0.74 9.56
N ILE A 105 -2.70 0.15 9.00
CA ILE A 105 -2.61 -0.12 7.56
C ILE A 105 -3.71 -1.09 7.11
N ALA A 106 -3.95 -2.17 7.85
CA ALA A 106 -4.99 -3.15 7.51
C ALA A 106 -6.38 -2.51 7.48
N VAL A 107 -6.71 -1.67 8.47
CA VAL A 107 -7.98 -0.93 8.53
C VAL A 107 -8.10 0.05 7.37
N ALA A 108 -7.04 0.80 7.05
CA ALA A 108 -7.04 1.73 5.93
C ALA A 108 -7.27 1.02 4.58
N VAL A 109 -6.60 -0.12 4.35
CA VAL A 109 -6.79 -0.94 3.15
C VAL A 109 -8.21 -1.49 3.07
N ALA A 110 -8.76 -1.98 4.19
CA ALA A 110 -10.14 -2.47 4.24
C ALA A 110 -11.16 -1.36 3.92
N ALA A 111 -10.96 -0.15 4.47
CA ALA A 111 -11.80 1.00 4.19
C ALA A 111 -11.74 1.40 2.71
N LEU A 112 -10.55 1.47 2.11
CA LEU A 112 -10.38 1.77 0.69
C LEU A 112 -11.04 0.71 -0.21
N ARG A 113 -10.92 -0.57 0.13
CA ARG A 113 -11.63 -1.65 -0.58
C ARG A 113 -13.15 -1.49 -0.46
N ALA A 114 -13.66 -1.18 0.73
CA ALA A 114 -15.09 -0.96 0.93
C ALA A 114 -15.61 0.22 0.11
N VAL A 115 -14.87 1.32 0.03
CA VAL A 115 -15.21 2.49 -0.81
C VAL A 115 -15.20 2.12 -2.29
N ALA A 116 -14.19 1.39 -2.76
CA ALA A 116 -14.12 0.92 -4.14
C ALA A 116 -15.35 0.07 -4.51
N ILE A 117 -15.74 -0.88 -3.65
CA ILE A 117 -16.94 -1.72 -3.86
C ILE A 117 -18.22 -0.87 -3.88
N ARG A 118 -18.39 0.04 -2.90
CA ARG A 118 -19.58 0.90 -2.80
C ARG A 118 -19.73 1.86 -3.99
N SER A 119 -18.61 2.33 -4.55
CA SER A 119 -18.61 3.22 -5.71
C SER A 119 -18.91 2.52 -7.04
N GLY A 120 -19.18 1.21 -7.03
CA GLY A 120 -19.53 0.42 -8.22
C GLY A 120 -18.33 0.02 -9.08
N LEU A 121 -17.11 0.18 -8.56
CA LEU A 121 -15.91 -0.24 -9.27
C LEU A 121 -15.78 -1.76 -9.16
N ARG A 122 -16.06 -2.45 -10.27
CA ARG A 122 -15.73 -3.87 -10.42
C ARG A 122 -14.21 -4.01 -10.39
N LEU A 123 -13.68 -4.25 -9.19
CA LEU A 123 -12.30 -4.69 -8.99
C LEU A 123 -12.18 -6.09 -9.59
N GLY A 124 -11.91 -6.16 -10.90
CA GLY A 124 -11.53 -7.38 -11.63
C GLY A 124 -12.21 -8.66 -11.15
N GLN A 125 -13.52 -8.79 -11.36
CA GLN A 125 -14.11 -10.12 -11.58
C GLN A 125 -14.21 -10.30 -13.10
N ARG A 126 -13.75 -11.47 -13.59
CA ARG A 126 -13.42 -11.87 -14.98
C ARG A 126 -11.93 -11.65 -15.27
N GLU A 127 -11.06 -12.65 -15.41
CA GLU A 127 -11.19 -14.10 -15.69
C GLU A 127 -10.06 -14.84 -14.97
#